data_AF-A0A7W2MFH8-F1
#
_entry.id   AF-A0A7W2MFH8-F1
#
_cell.length_a   1.000
_cell.length_b   1.000
_cell.length_c   1.000
_cell.angle_alpha   90.00
_cell.angle_beta   90.00
_cell.angle_gamma   90.00
#
_symmetry.space_group_name_H-M   'P 1'
#
loop_
_entity.id
_entity.type
_entity.pdbx_description
1 polymer ?
#
loop_
_entity_poly.entity_id
_entity_poly.type
_entity_poly.pdbx_seq_one_letter_code
_entity_poly.pdbx_strand_id
1 'polypeptide(L)'
;MNSLVWLNTWYAHYWQTSWQLHSIVIYQNDNIIAIAPFYCQNEKKWHLPTLLYPLGQGEPESAEVASEYLDILISPGYKDIALKELALCLRLMKVDQIIWRAALSNSHICALITCAFKYNIQQNNTRYLVETKRWSIRELSRNTRSRHKRSLNQFQQYSAKCVWIKPENFKDYYQTLVSFHQIRWQEKGQLGAFFHPNFNAFHQQLLLNNSDSIKMSAILVDGKAIAINYYLSDATTLYFYQCGWDDGQYSKLSPGLALHIWSIDNCNHCYYDFMMGSNQDSYKSKFSNVKIDMVNLKINLNPIRLFAYKVLEKWKLALTK
;
A
#
# COMPACT_ATOMS: atom_id res chain seq x y z
N MET A 1 -4.38 -4.49 -4.34
CA MET A 1 -3.12 -5.28 -4.31
C MET A 1 -3.34 -6.77 -3.98
N ASN A 2 -4.59 -7.25 -3.94
CA ASN A 2 -4.88 -8.69 -3.75
C ASN A 2 -5.00 -9.45 -5.09
N SER A 3 -4.37 -8.95 -6.17
CA SER A 3 -4.45 -9.56 -7.50
C SER A 3 -3.36 -10.61 -7.68
N LEU A 4 -3.61 -11.61 -8.53
CA LEU A 4 -2.63 -12.65 -8.82
C LEU A 4 -1.30 -12.08 -9.34
N VAL A 5 -1.36 -11.04 -10.19
CA VAL A 5 -0.14 -10.42 -10.72
C VAL A 5 0.67 -9.73 -9.63
N TRP A 6 0.02 -9.02 -8.71
CA TRP A 6 0.71 -8.40 -7.58
C TRP A 6 1.35 -9.44 -6.67
N LEU A 7 0.59 -10.46 -6.27
CA LEU A 7 1.06 -11.51 -5.37
C LEU A 7 2.15 -12.40 -6.00
N ASN A 8 2.07 -12.70 -7.30
CA ASN A 8 3.11 -13.46 -7.99
C ASN A 8 4.39 -12.64 -8.15
N THR A 9 4.28 -11.35 -8.44
CA THR A 9 5.45 -10.47 -8.50
C THR A 9 6.07 -10.32 -7.12
N TRP A 10 5.24 -10.23 -6.08
CA TRP A 10 5.73 -10.22 -4.69
C TRP A 10 6.46 -11.51 -4.35
N TYR A 11 5.86 -12.67 -4.66
CA TYR A 11 6.47 -13.97 -4.45
C TYR A 11 7.82 -14.08 -5.15
N ALA A 12 7.93 -13.65 -6.41
CA ALA A 12 9.16 -13.72 -7.19
C ALA A 12 10.33 -12.92 -6.58
N HIS A 13 10.06 -11.79 -5.91
CA HIS A 13 11.11 -10.90 -5.40
C HIS A 13 11.35 -10.97 -3.89
N TYR A 14 10.36 -11.42 -3.12
CA TYR A 14 10.43 -11.38 -1.66
C TYR A 14 10.41 -12.76 -1.01
N TRP A 15 9.83 -13.77 -1.66
CA TRP A 15 9.72 -15.10 -1.05
C TRP A 15 11.09 -15.67 -0.68
N GLN A 16 11.21 -16.18 0.54
CA GLN A 16 12.42 -16.81 1.03
C GLN A 16 12.19 -18.32 1.19
N THR A 17 13.20 -19.12 0.88
CA THR A 17 13.14 -20.60 1.05
C THR A 17 12.89 -21.03 2.49
N SER A 18 13.21 -20.16 3.46
CA SER A 18 12.95 -20.39 4.89
C SER A 18 11.51 -20.08 5.33
N TRP A 19 10.70 -19.44 4.49
CA TRP A 19 9.29 -19.19 4.74
C TRP A 19 8.45 -20.42 4.38
N GLN A 20 7.33 -20.63 5.06
CA GLN A 20 6.47 -21.81 4.87
C GLN A 20 5.04 -21.37 4.58
N LEU A 21 4.45 -21.88 3.51
CA LEU A 21 3.08 -21.58 3.14
C LEU A 21 2.11 -22.33 4.07
N HIS A 22 1.12 -21.62 4.61
CA HIS A 22 0.08 -22.15 5.50
C HIS A 22 -1.29 -21.62 5.08
N SER A 23 -1.73 -21.98 3.88
CA SER A 23 -3.05 -21.57 3.39
C SER A 23 -4.15 -22.48 3.92
N ILE A 24 -5.25 -21.88 4.36
CA ILE A 24 -6.45 -22.61 4.80
C ILE A 24 -7.52 -22.47 3.72
N VAL A 25 -8.08 -23.60 3.27
CA VAL A 25 -9.16 -23.63 2.28
C VAL A 25 -10.32 -24.43 2.86
N ILE A 26 -11.52 -23.86 2.83
CA ILE A 26 -12.74 -24.50 3.32
C ILE A 26 -13.62 -24.88 2.15
N TYR A 27 -14.10 -26.12 2.18
CA TYR A 27 -15.00 -26.68 1.19
C TYR A 27 -16.38 -26.94 1.79
N GLN A 28 -17.41 -26.80 0.98
CA GLN A 28 -18.74 -27.35 1.22
C GLN A 28 -19.23 -28.05 -0.04
N ASN A 29 -19.48 -29.36 0.05
CA ASN A 29 -19.92 -30.20 -1.07
C ASN A 29 -19.10 -29.91 -2.34
N ASP A 30 -17.77 -30.05 -2.23
CA ASP A 30 -16.74 -29.81 -3.27
C ASP A 30 -16.54 -28.36 -3.74
N ASN A 31 -17.33 -27.41 -3.25
CA ASN A 31 -17.16 -25.99 -3.59
C ASN A 31 -16.27 -25.29 -2.56
N ILE A 32 -15.27 -24.53 -3.03
CA ILE A 32 -14.49 -23.65 -2.16
C ILE A 32 -15.38 -22.50 -1.68
N ILE A 33 -15.57 -22.41 -0.36
CA ILE A 33 -16.35 -21.34 0.27
C ILE A 33 -15.48 -20.31 1.00
N ALA A 34 -14.22 -20.65 1.29
CA ALA A 34 -13.26 -19.69 1.81
C ALA A 34 -11.81 -20.06 1.49
N ILE A 35 -10.97 -19.03 1.30
CA ILE A 35 -9.52 -19.13 1.12
C ILE A 35 -8.87 -18.10 2.04
N ALA A 36 -7.96 -18.57 2.89
CA ALA A 36 -7.18 -17.73 3.79
C ALA A 36 -5.68 -17.97 3.52
N PRO A 37 -5.06 -17.18 2.62
CA PRO A 37 -3.71 -17.43 2.14
C PRO A 37 -2.67 -16.82 3.08
N PHE A 38 -2.17 -17.64 4.01
CA PHE A 38 -1.12 -17.22 4.95
C PHE A 38 0.21 -17.90 4.68
N TYR A 39 1.27 -17.34 5.27
CA TYR A 39 2.54 -18.01 5.40
C TYR A 39 3.21 -17.64 6.72
N CYS A 40 4.11 -18.52 7.18
CA CYS A 40 4.88 -18.35 8.39
C CYS A 40 6.33 -17.96 8.08
N GLN A 41 6.85 -17.00 8.83
CA GLN A 41 8.28 -16.74 8.95
C GLN A 41 8.82 -17.38 10.23
N ASN A 42 10.10 -17.76 10.21
CA ASN A 42 10.86 -18.29 11.36
C ASN A 42 10.35 -19.60 11.99
N GLU A 43 9.40 -20.29 11.36
CA GLU A 43 8.81 -21.53 11.91
C GLU A 43 9.85 -22.60 12.23
N LYS A 44 10.90 -22.73 11.40
CA LYS A 44 12.00 -23.70 11.59
C LYS A 44 13.11 -23.22 12.53
N LYS A 45 13.02 -22.00 13.06
CA LYS A 45 14.06 -21.37 13.89
C LYS A 45 13.59 -21.28 15.33
N TRP A 46 13.91 -22.30 16.14
CA TRP A 46 13.43 -22.42 17.53
C TRP A 46 13.69 -21.18 18.41
N HIS A 47 14.79 -20.46 18.18
CA HIS A 47 15.19 -19.27 18.93
C HIS A 47 14.49 -17.97 18.48
N LEU A 48 13.70 -18.00 17.40
CA LEU A 48 12.94 -16.86 16.88
C LEU A 48 11.45 -17.09 17.05
N PRO A 49 10.65 -16.02 17.24
CA PRO A 49 9.19 -16.14 17.23
C PRO A 49 8.69 -16.47 15.82
N THR A 50 7.72 -17.38 15.74
CA THR A 50 7.01 -17.72 14.50
C THR A 50 5.97 -16.66 14.20
N LEU A 51 6.08 -16.01 13.05
CA LEU A 51 5.24 -14.88 12.65
C LEU A 51 4.35 -15.30 11.48
N LEU A 52 3.04 -15.06 11.58
CA LEU A 52 2.06 -15.30 10.51
C LEU A 52 1.76 -14.00 9.76
N TYR A 53 1.86 -14.04 8.44
CA TYR A 53 1.57 -12.92 7.53
C TYR A 53 0.60 -13.36 6.42
N PRO A 54 -0.19 -12.43 5.84
CA PRO A 54 -0.82 -12.65 4.54
C PRO A 54 0.23 -12.71 3.42
N LEU A 55 -0.05 -13.44 2.35
CA LEU A 55 0.73 -13.31 1.12
C LEU A 55 0.71 -11.85 0.63
N GLY A 56 1.89 -11.31 0.27
CA GLY A 56 2.03 -9.91 -0.14
C GLY A 56 2.53 -8.96 0.96
N GLN A 57 2.79 -9.45 2.18
CA GLN A 57 3.40 -8.67 3.27
C GLN A 57 4.46 -9.48 4.01
N GLY A 58 5.29 -8.82 4.83
CA GLY A 58 6.29 -9.43 5.70
C GLY A 58 7.74 -9.24 5.21
N GLU A 59 7.92 -8.42 4.18
CA GLU A 59 9.19 -7.90 3.73
C GLU A 59 9.88 -7.09 4.85
N PRO A 60 11.22 -6.95 4.81
CA PRO A 60 11.91 -5.95 5.62
C PRO A 60 11.33 -4.56 5.36
N GLU A 61 11.19 -3.75 6.40
CA GLU A 61 10.64 -2.38 6.32
C GLU A 61 11.40 -1.50 5.30
N SER A 62 12.71 -1.69 5.16
CA SER A 62 13.52 -0.96 4.18
C SER A 62 13.23 -1.33 2.71
N ALA A 63 12.50 -2.41 2.46
CA ALA A 63 12.24 -2.97 1.14
C ALA A 63 10.74 -3.16 0.85
N GLU A 64 9.86 -2.70 1.74
CA GLU A 64 8.43 -3.01 1.70
C GLU A 64 7.72 -2.40 0.48
N VAL A 65 6.89 -3.19 -0.20
CA VAL A 65 6.01 -2.68 -1.27
C VAL A 65 4.68 -2.15 -0.74
N ALA A 66 4.51 -2.16 0.58
CA ALA A 66 3.35 -1.61 1.29
C ALA A 66 2.01 -2.09 0.71
N SER A 67 1.84 -3.40 0.53
CA SER A 67 0.59 -3.99 0.06
C SER A 67 -0.58 -3.64 1.00
N GLU A 68 -1.63 -3.03 0.45
CA GLU A 68 -2.87 -2.65 1.15
C GLU A 68 -4.08 -3.45 0.67
N TYR A 69 -5.12 -3.52 1.52
CA TYR A 69 -6.40 -4.18 1.22
C TYR A 69 -6.31 -5.69 1.00
N LEU A 70 -5.25 -6.33 1.48
CA LEU A 70 -5.19 -7.78 1.55
C LEU A 70 -6.28 -8.27 2.50
N ASP A 71 -6.98 -9.31 2.09
CA ASP A 71 -8.06 -9.92 2.88
C ASP A 71 -8.11 -11.43 2.61
N ILE A 72 -8.77 -12.16 3.52
CA ILE A 72 -9.22 -13.52 3.26
C ILE A 72 -10.46 -13.49 2.35
N LEU A 73 -10.60 -14.49 1.51
CA LEU A 73 -11.70 -14.60 0.56
C LEU A 73 -12.76 -15.51 1.16
N ILE A 74 -14.00 -15.03 1.23
CA ILE A 74 -15.14 -15.82 1.67
C ILE A 74 -16.27 -15.62 0.66
N SER A 75 -16.83 -16.73 0.18
CA SER A 75 -17.95 -16.72 -0.75
C SER A 75 -19.20 -16.08 -0.11
N PRO A 76 -19.96 -15.25 -0.85
CA PRO A 76 -21.19 -14.66 -0.34
C PRO A 76 -22.16 -15.72 0.22
N GLY A 77 -22.80 -15.41 1.34
CA GLY A 77 -23.71 -16.33 2.04
C GLY A 77 -23.05 -17.31 3.02
N TYR A 78 -21.72 -17.51 2.94
CA TYR A 78 -21.00 -18.47 3.80
C TYR A 78 -20.22 -17.81 4.95
N LYS A 79 -20.33 -16.49 5.11
CA LYS A 79 -19.53 -15.69 6.05
C LYS A 79 -19.47 -16.29 7.46
N ASP A 80 -20.61 -16.57 8.08
CA ASP A 80 -20.63 -16.98 9.49
C ASP A 80 -20.08 -18.39 9.71
N ILE A 81 -20.34 -19.32 8.79
CA ILE A 81 -19.83 -20.70 8.86
C ILE A 81 -18.32 -20.69 8.59
N ALA A 82 -17.89 -20.04 7.51
CA ALA A 82 -16.48 -19.94 7.14
C ALA A 82 -15.64 -19.28 8.24
N LEU A 83 -16.12 -18.19 8.86
CA LEU A 83 -15.37 -17.52 9.94
C LEU A 83 -15.20 -18.41 11.17
N LYS A 84 -16.21 -19.21 11.54
CA LYS A 84 -16.11 -20.15 12.68
C LYS A 84 -15.08 -21.23 12.43
N GLU A 85 -15.11 -21.84 11.25
CA GLU A 85 -14.17 -22.88 10.86
C GLU A 85 -12.74 -22.34 10.70
N LEU A 86 -12.57 -21.20 10.02
CA LEU A 86 -11.26 -20.53 9.92
C LEU A 86 -10.72 -20.17 11.31
N ALA A 87 -11.57 -19.71 12.23
CA ALA A 87 -11.18 -19.38 13.59
C ALA A 87 -10.69 -20.62 14.37
N LEU A 88 -11.31 -21.79 14.16
CA LEU A 88 -10.85 -23.05 14.73
C LEU A 88 -9.47 -23.42 14.17
N CYS A 89 -9.31 -23.43 12.85
CA CYS A 89 -8.03 -23.76 12.21
C CYS A 89 -6.93 -22.78 12.63
N LEU A 90 -7.20 -21.48 12.65
CA LEU A 90 -6.23 -20.45 13.03
C LEU A 90 -5.76 -20.60 14.49
N ARG A 91 -6.64 -21.00 15.41
CA ARG A 91 -6.26 -21.27 16.81
C ARG A 91 -5.37 -22.50 16.99
N LEU A 92 -5.44 -23.46 16.06
CA LEU A 92 -4.60 -24.66 16.09
C LEU A 92 -3.19 -24.40 15.52
N MET A 93 -2.98 -23.28 14.83
CA MET A 93 -1.67 -22.91 14.31
C MET A 93 -0.71 -22.54 15.44
N LYS A 94 0.51 -23.08 15.40
CA LYS A 94 1.57 -22.80 16.37
C LYS A 94 2.34 -21.52 15.99
N VAL A 95 1.67 -20.38 16.08
CA VAL A 95 2.24 -19.06 15.75
C VAL A 95 2.29 -18.16 16.98
N ASP A 96 3.36 -17.39 17.13
CA ASP A 96 3.55 -16.51 18.30
C ASP A 96 2.92 -15.13 18.07
N GLN A 97 2.83 -14.69 16.81
CA GLN A 97 2.29 -13.40 16.44
C GLN A 97 1.65 -13.44 15.05
N ILE A 98 0.54 -12.74 14.89
CA ILE A 98 -0.09 -12.48 13.59
C ILE A 98 0.09 -11.00 13.27
N ILE A 99 0.57 -10.70 12.05
CA ILE A 99 0.78 -9.35 11.57
C ILE A 99 0.02 -9.16 10.26
N TRP A 100 -0.82 -8.13 10.21
CA TRP A 100 -1.57 -7.75 9.02
C TRP A 100 -1.67 -6.24 8.94
N ARG A 101 -1.10 -5.64 7.91
CA ARG A 101 -1.10 -4.17 7.75
C ARG A 101 -2.15 -3.73 6.75
N ALA A 102 -2.62 -2.49 6.93
CA ALA A 102 -3.50 -1.82 5.99
C ALA A 102 -4.74 -2.63 5.56
N ALA A 103 -5.37 -3.33 6.51
CA ALA A 103 -6.66 -3.96 6.29
C ALA A 103 -7.79 -2.93 6.41
N LEU A 104 -8.87 -3.11 5.64
CA LEU A 104 -10.10 -2.35 5.88
C LEU A 104 -10.73 -2.80 7.20
N SER A 105 -11.33 -1.88 7.96
CA SER A 105 -11.97 -2.21 9.23
C SER A 105 -13.11 -3.21 9.09
N ASN A 106 -13.79 -3.21 7.95
CA ASN A 106 -14.90 -4.11 7.60
C ASN A 106 -14.46 -5.39 6.83
N SER A 107 -13.14 -5.64 6.73
CA SER A 107 -12.59 -6.83 6.06
C SER A 107 -12.93 -8.14 6.77
N HIS A 108 -12.86 -9.25 6.04
CA HIS A 108 -13.07 -10.57 6.60
C HIS A 108 -11.95 -10.96 7.59
N ILE A 109 -10.71 -10.51 7.39
CA ILE A 109 -9.62 -10.75 8.36
C ILE A 109 -9.90 -10.10 9.71
N CYS A 110 -10.45 -8.88 9.73
CA CYS A 110 -10.89 -8.24 10.98
C CYS A 110 -11.95 -9.10 11.68
N ALA A 111 -12.96 -9.55 10.94
CA ALA A 111 -13.99 -10.43 11.48
C ALA A 111 -13.42 -11.77 12.00
N LEU A 112 -12.46 -12.37 11.28
CA LEU A 112 -11.78 -13.60 11.67
C LEU A 112 -10.99 -13.42 12.97
N ILE A 113 -10.20 -12.36 13.09
CA ILE A 113 -9.39 -12.08 14.28
C ILE A 113 -10.27 -11.84 15.51
N THR A 114 -11.37 -11.08 15.36
CA THR A 114 -12.36 -10.92 16.43
C THR A 114 -13.04 -12.24 16.78
N CYS A 115 -13.38 -13.07 15.79
CA CYS A 115 -13.99 -14.39 16.02
C CYS A 115 -13.06 -15.36 16.76
N ALA A 116 -11.81 -15.47 16.31
CA ALA A 116 -10.82 -16.42 16.82
C ALA A 116 -10.31 -16.07 18.21
N PHE A 117 -10.01 -14.78 18.45
CA PHE A 117 -9.26 -14.34 19.62
C PHE A 117 -9.98 -13.32 20.50
N LYS A 118 -11.24 -12.96 20.17
CA LYS A 118 -11.99 -11.87 20.84
C LYS A 118 -11.20 -10.56 20.90
N TYR A 119 -10.35 -10.34 19.91
CA TYR A 119 -9.46 -9.18 19.85
C TYR A 119 -10.27 -7.92 19.55
N ASN A 120 -10.06 -6.88 20.36
CA ASN A 120 -10.65 -5.57 20.15
C ASN A 120 -9.83 -4.78 19.13
N ILE A 121 -10.35 -4.62 17.93
CA ILE A 121 -9.66 -3.97 16.83
C ILE A 121 -9.72 -2.45 17.02
N GLN A 122 -8.55 -1.83 17.14
CA GLN A 122 -8.42 -0.38 17.23
C GLN A 122 -8.13 0.20 15.84
N GLN A 123 -8.98 1.13 15.42
CA GLN A 123 -8.79 1.89 14.20
C GLN A 123 -7.67 2.92 14.38
N ASN A 124 -6.70 2.92 13.48
CA ASN A 124 -5.54 3.82 13.55
C ASN A 124 -5.25 4.54 12.22
N ASN A 125 -5.90 4.11 11.14
CA ASN A 125 -5.64 4.62 9.80
C ASN A 125 -6.95 4.80 9.03
N THR A 126 -6.89 5.57 7.95
CA THR A 126 -8.05 5.89 7.10
C THR A 126 -7.66 5.73 5.63
N ARG A 127 -8.49 5.06 4.84
CA ARG A 127 -8.48 5.11 3.37
C ARG A 127 -9.16 6.38 2.91
N TYR A 128 -8.48 7.12 2.05
CA TYR A 128 -8.93 8.42 1.55
C TYR A 128 -9.32 8.30 0.09
N LEU A 129 -10.62 8.33 -0.20
CA LEU A 129 -11.17 8.04 -1.52
C LEU A 129 -11.93 9.25 -2.08
N VAL A 130 -11.82 9.43 -3.38
CA VAL A 130 -12.58 10.41 -4.16
C VAL A 130 -13.50 9.67 -5.11
N GLU A 131 -14.82 9.83 -4.96
CA GLU A 131 -15.78 9.42 -5.98
C GLU A 131 -15.80 10.50 -7.08
N THR A 132 -15.18 10.21 -8.21
CA THR A 132 -14.78 11.21 -9.22
C THR A 132 -15.97 11.97 -9.81
N LYS A 133 -17.09 11.28 -10.05
CA LYS A 133 -18.33 11.89 -10.58
C LYS A 133 -19.03 12.83 -9.59
N ARG A 134 -18.80 12.64 -8.29
CA ARG A 134 -19.38 13.46 -7.23
C ARG A 134 -18.42 14.49 -6.68
N TRP A 135 -17.18 14.49 -7.17
CA TRP A 135 -16.13 15.37 -6.70
C TRP A 135 -16.05 16.64 -7.53
N SER A 136 -15.79 17.76 -6.86
CA SER A 136 -15.40 19.00 -7.52
C SER A 136 -14.30 19.70 -6.75
N ILE A 137 -13.45 20.46 -7.45
CA ILE A 137 -12.49 21.38 -6.84
C ILE A 137 -13.14 22.33 -5.80
N ARG A 138 -14.45 22.57 -5.88
CA ARG A 138 -15.22 23.37 -4.92
C ARG A 138 -15.28 22.74 -3.51
N GLU A 139 -15.04 21.45 -3.38
CA GLU A 139 -14.96 20.75 -2.09
C GLU A 139 -13.66 21.06 -1.33
N LEU A 140 -12.61 21.48 -2.04
CA LEU A 140 -11.36 21.89 -1.42
C LEU A 140 -11.52 23.19 -0.64
N SER A 141 -10.76 23.37 0.45
CA SER A 141 -10.77 24.62 1.22
C SER A 141 -10.43 25.85 0.35
N ARG A 142 -10.90 27.05 0.74
CA ARG A 142 -10.57 28.32 0.06
C ARG A 142 -9.06 28.51 -0.10
N ASN A 143 -8.27 28.15 0.92
CA ASN A 143 -6.82 28.23 0.88
C ASN A 143 -6.22 27.26 -0.15
N THR A 144 -6.68 26.00 -0.16
CA THR A 144 -6.24 24.99 -1.14
C THR A 144 -6.55 25.43 -2.57
N ARG A 145 -7.76 25.94 -2.82
CA ARG A 145 -8.15 26.46 -4.15
C ARG A 145 -7.29 27.65 -4.58
N SER A 146 -6.98 28.57 -3.67
CA SER A 146 -6.09 29.70 -3.93
C SER A 146 -4.68 29.23 -4.29
N ARG A 147 -4.13 28.27 -3.54
CA ARG A 147 -2.82 27.65 -3.82
C ARG A 147 -2.81 26.95 -5.18
N HIS A 148 -3.86 26.21 -5.53
CA HIS A 148 -3.99 25.59 -6.85
C HIS A 148 -4.05 26.63 -7.98
N LYS A 149 -4.86 27.68 -7.83
CA LYS A 149 -4.92 28.76 -8.83
C LYS A 149 -3.57 29.44 -9.03
N ARG A 150 -2.83 29.71 -7.94
CA ARG A 150 -1.47 30.26 -8.01
C ARG A 150 -0.51 29.33 -8.74
N SER A 151 -0.57 28.04 -8.42
CA SER A 151 0.22 26.99 -9.08
C SER A 151 -0.03 26.97 -10.59
N LEU A 152 -1.29 26.95 -11.04
CA LEU A 152 -1.65 27.01 -12.45
C LEU A 152 -1.15 28.27 -13.15
N ASN A 153 -1.31 29.45 -12.53
CA ASN A 153 -0.82 30.71 -13.10
C ASN A 153 0.71 30.72 -13.27
N GLN A 154 1.44 30.15 -12.32
CA GLN A 154 2.89 30.02 -12.42
C GLN A 154 3.28 29.01 -13.51
N PHE A 155 2.58 27.87 -13.58
CA PHE A 155 2.82 26.88 -14.63
C PHE A 155 2.58 27.42 -16.05
N GLN A 156 1.65 28.36 -16.23
CA GLN A 156 1.46 29.05 -17.51
C GLN A 156 2.71 29.83 -17.95
N GLN A 157 3.48 30.38 -17.01
CA GLN A 157 4.74 31.09 -17.32
C GLN A 157 5.83 30.14 -17.84
N TYR A 158 5.76 28.86 -17.48
CA TYR A 158 6.69 27.81 -17.90
C TYR A 158 6.14 26.97 -19.06
N SER A 159 5.06 27.39 -19.72
CA SER A 159 4.37 26.61 -20.75
C SER A 159 4.05 25.17 -20.32
N ALA A 160 3.79 24.97 -19.02
CA ALA A 160 3.70 23.62 -18.47
C ALA A 160 2.41 22.92 -18.88
N LYS A 161 2.47 21.61 -19.08
CA LYS A 161 1.31 20.78 -19.48
C LYS A 161 1.19 19.56 -18.60
N CYS A 162 -0.01 19.29 -18.10
CA CYS A 162 -0.33 18.03 -17.43
C CYS A 162 -0.76 17.01 -18.48
N VAL A 163 -0.23 15.79 -18.43
CA VAL A 163 -0.50 14.73 -19.41
C VAL A 163 -0.58 13.36 -18.74
N TRP A 164 -1.35 12.46 -19.35
CA TRP A 164 -1.24 11.02 -19.09
C TRP A 164 -0.08 10.47 -19.93
N ILE A 165 0.81 9.71 -19.30
CA ILE A 165 1.93 9.09 -19.99
C ILE A 165 1.44 7.84 -20.72
N LYS A 166 1.91 7.65 -21.95
CA LYS A 166 1.60 6.45 -22.72
C LYS A 166 2.45 5.26 -22.24
N PRO A 167 1.92 4.02 -22.27
CA PRO A 167 2.61 2.84 -21.74
C PRO A 167 4.03 2.65 -22.27
N GLU A 168 4.27 2.95 -23.55
CA GLU A 168 5.59 2.83 -24.19
C GLU A 168 6.68 3.69 -23.51
N ASN A 169 6.28 4.76 -22.82
CA ASN A 169 7.20 5.67 -22.14
C ASN A 169 7.29 5.41 -20.62
N PHE A 170 6.54 4.45 -20.06
CA PHE A 170 6.50 4.26 -18.61
C PHE A 170 7.87 3.98 -18.01
N LYS A 171 8.74 3.25 -18.70
CA LYS A 171 10.08 2.93 -18.20
C LYS A 171 10.90 4.18 -17.91
N ASP A 172 10.93 5.14 -18.84
CA ASP A 172 11.75 6.35 -18.72
C ASP A 172 11.17 7.32 -17.67
N TYR A 173 9.84 7.44 -17.64
CA TYR A 173 9.16 8.25 -16.62
C TYR A 173 9.27 7.63 -15.23
N TYR A 174 9.26 6.30 -15.11
CA TYR A 174 9.50 5.62 -13.85
C TYR A 174 10.92 5.92 -13.33
N GLN A 175 11.95 5.83 -14.17
CA GLN A 175 13.32 6.18 -13.78
C GLN A 175 13.43 7.64 -13.32
N THR A 176 12.76 8.56 -14.01
CA THR A 176 12.69 9.97 -13.60
C THR A 176 12.02 10.13 -12.23
N LEU A 177 10.91 9.43 -12.00
CA LEU A 177 10.21 9.41 -10.71
C LEU A 177 11.10 8.86 -9.59
N VAL A 178 11.85 7.78 -9.84
CA VAL A 178 12.82 7.22 -8.88
C VAL A 178 13.85 8.28 -8.50
N SER A 179 14.45 8.96 -9.49
CA SER A 179 15.45 10.01 -9.25
C SER A 179 14.88 11.13 -8.38
N PHE A 180 13.72 11.69 -8.75
CA PHE A 180 13.05 12.73 -7.97
C PHE A 180 12.73 12.31 -6.54
N HIS A 181 12.26 11.07 -6.36
CA HIS A 181 11.95 10.56 -5.04
C HIS A 181 13.23 10.42 -4.20
N GLN A 182 14.29 9.80 -4.73
CA GLN A 182 15.51 9.56 -3.98
C GLN A 182 16.20 10.86 -3.55
N ILE A 183 16.33 11.84 -4.46
CA ILE A 183 16.91 13.15 -4.11
C ILE A 183 16.15 13.77 -2.94
N ARG A 184 14.83 13.87 -3.05
CA ARG A 184 13.97 14.49 -2.02
C ARG A 184 14.02 13.79 -0.67
N TRP A 185 14.15 12.46 -0.64
CA TRP A 185 14.21 11.71 0.61
C TRP A 185 15.61 11.75 1.25
N GLN A 186 16.67 11.72 0.44
CA GLN A 186 18.05 11.85 0.91
C GLN A 186 18.33 13.23 1.51
N GLU A 187 17.80 14.30 0.91
CA GLU A 187 17.85 15.66 1.49
C GLU A 187 17.17 15.75 2.87
N LYS A 188 16.22 14.85 3.16
CA LYS A 188 15.57 14.72 4.48
C LYS A 188 16.27 13.75 5.42
N GLY A 189 17.45 13.25 5.05
CA GLY A 189 18.21 12.27 5.82
C GLY A 189 17.57 10.88 5.86
N GLN A 190 16.75 10.55 4.86
CA GLN A 190 16.06 9.27 4.77
C GLN A 190 16.50 8.50 3.52
N LEU A 191 16.39 7.17 3.55
CA LEU A 191 16.82 6.32 2.43
C LEU A 191 15.93 6.46 1.19
N GLY A 192 14.62 6.66 1.40
CA GLY A 192 13.60 6.65 0.35
C GLY A 192 13.16 5.25 -0.06
N ALA A 193 11.96 5.12 -0.62
CA ALA A 193 11.36 3.80 -0.93
C ALA A 193 12.14 3.04 -2.01
N PHE A 194 12.78 3.77 -2.94
CA PHE A 194 13.56 3.18 -4.03
C PHE A 194 15.02 2.90 -3.67
N PHE A 195 15.39 2.96 -2.38
CA PHE A 195 16.73 2.62 -1.93
C PHE A 195 17.03 1.13 -2.11
N HIS A 196 16.06 0.27 -1.79
CA HIS A 196 16.29 -1.17 -1.81
C HIS A 196 16.15 -1.75 -3.23
N PRO A 197 17.08 -2.60 -3.69
CA PRO A 197 17.03 -3.20 -5.03
C PRO A 197 15.74 -3.99 -5.30
N ASN A 198 15.25 -4.75 -4.32
CA ASN A 198 14.03 -5.56 -4.49
C ASN A 198 12.79 -4.70 -4.81
N PHE A 199 12.67 -3.50 -4.21
CA PHE A 199 11.55 -2.61 -4.49
C PHE A 199 11.58 -2.15 -5.96
N ASN A 200 12.76 -1.76 -6.46
CA ASN A 200 12.93 -1.39 -7.85
C ASN A 200 12.66 -2.58 -8.80
N ALA A 201 13.22 -3.76 -8.50
CA ALA A 201 13.03 -4.95 -9.31
C ALA A 201 11.54 -5.35 -9.40
N PHE A 202 10.83 -5.30 -8.28
CA PHE A 202 9.40 -5.57 -8.20
C PHE A 202 8.58 -4.65 -9.13
N HIS A 203 8.81 -3.34 -9.05
CA HIS A 203 8.06 -2.39 -9.88
C HIS A 203 8.49 -2.41 -11.35
N GLN A 204 9.75 -2.69 -11.65
CA GLN A 204 10.20 -2.92 -13.03
C GLN A 204 9.49 -4.15 -13.63
N GLN A 205 9.36 -5.23 -12.87
CA GLN A 205 8.63 -6.41 -13.32
C GLN A 205 7.13 -6.12 -13.50
N LEU A 206 6.50 -5.35 -12.60
CA LEU A 206 5.10 -4.93 -12.77
C LEU A 206 4.90 -4.10 -14.04
N LEU A 207 5.83 -3.18 -14.34
CA LEU A 207 5.80 -2.36 -15.57
C LEU A 207 5.88 -3.21 -16.84
N LEU A 208 6.70 -4.26 -16.83
CA LEU A 208 6.88 -5.16 -17.97
C LEU A 208 5.69 -6.10 -18.16
N ASN A 209 5.17 -6.68 -17.08
CA ASN A 209 4.20 -7.78 -17.15
C ASN A 209 2.75 -7.32 -17.04
N ASN A 210 2.49 -6.07 -16.62
CA ASN A 210 1.15 -5.59 -16.36
C ASN A 210 1.02 -4.06 -16.50
N SER A 211 1.49 -3.54 -17.62
CA SER A 211 1.37 -2.11 -17.96
C SER A 211 -0.07 -1.61 -17.95
N ASP A 212 -1.05 -2.47 -18.21
CA ASP A 212 -2.47 -2.10 -18.23
C ASP A 212 -3.00 -1.70 -16.85
N SER A 213 -2.51 -2.38 -15.81
CA SER A 213 -2.81 -2.07 -14.40
C SER A 213 -2.02 -0.88 -13.85
N ILE A 214 -1.14 -0.27 -14.65
CA ILE A 214 -0.34 0.88 -14.26
C ILE A 214 -0.77 2.11 -15.05
N LYS A 215 -0.79 3.26 -14.39
CA LYS A 215 -0.91 4.57 -15.05
C LYS A 215 0.14 5.50 -14.50
N MET A 216 0.53 6.50 -15.30
CA MET A 216 1.34 7.62 -14.83
C MET A 216 0.78 8.93 -15.38
N SER A 217 0.74 9.96 -14.55
CA SER A 217 0.52 11.33 -15.00
C SER A 217 1.78 12.15 -14.73
N ALA A 218 2.01 13.18 -15.54
CA ALA A 218 3.14 14.08 -15.35
C ALA A 218 2.78 15.54 -15.64
N ILE A 219 3.54 16.45 -15.03
CA ILE A 219 3.63 17.84 -15.47
C ILE A 219 4.92 17.99 -16.29
N LEU A 220 4.80 18.47 -17.52
CA LEU A 220 5.91 18.70 -18.44
C LEU A 220 6.20 20.18 -18.60
N VAL A 221 7.47 20.57 -18.58
CA VAL A 221 8.00 21.89 -18.96
C VAL A 221 9.06 21.65 -20.03
N ASP A 222 8.92 22.28 -21.20
CA ASP A 222 9.81 22.09 -22.36
C ASP A 222 10.07 20.61 -22.71
N GLY A 223 9.03 19.79 -22.61
CA GLY A 223 9.07 18.34 -22.87
C GLY A 223 9.68 17.49 -21.74
N LYS A 224 10.20 18.10 -20.67
CA LYS A 224 10.78 17.39 -19.52
C LYS A 224 9.78 17.30 -18.37
N ALA A 225 9.71 16.14 -17.73
CA ALA A 225 8.86 15.97 -16.56
C ALA A 225 9.44 16.74 -15.36
N ILE A 226 8.61 17.54 -14.69
CA ILE A 226 8.96 18.21 -13.43
C ILE A 226 8.25 17.57 -12.23
N ALA A 227 7.21 16.78 -12.49
CA ALA A 227 6.48 16.02 -11.50
C ALA A 227 5.78 14.84 -12.15
N ILE A 228 5.73 13.72 -11.43
CA ILE A 228 5.15 12.46 -11.89
C ILE A 228 4.38 11.83 -10.73
N ASN A 229 3.16 11.38 -11.01
CA ASN A 229 2.42 10.47 -10.15
C ASN A 229 2.39 9.08 -10.82
N TYR A 230 2.63 8.04 -10.02
CA TYR A 230 2.59 6.64 -10.41
C TYR A 230 1.42 5.95 -9.71
N TYR A 231 0.62 5.26 -10.51
CA TYR A 231 -0.64 4.69 -10.10
C TYR A 231 -0.69 3.19 -10.36
N LEU A 232 -1.36 2.48 -9.46
CA LEU A 232 -1.97 1.20 -9.77
C LEU A 232 -3.43 1.45 -10.19
N SER A 233 -4.02 0.56 -10.97
CA SER A 233 -5.39 0.70 -11.43
C SER A 233 -6.08 -0.66 -11.58
N ASP A 234 -7.38 -0.65 -11.34
CA ASP A 234 -8.30 -1.70 -11.76
C ASP A 234 -9.44 -1.10 -12.60
N ALA A 235 -10.46 -1.89 -12.90
CA ALA A 235 -11.59 -1.46 -13.73
C ALA A 235 -12.34 -0.22 -13.19
N THR A 236 -12.23 0.07 -11.89
CA THR A 236 -13.05 1.09 -11.21
C THR A 236 -12.24 2.18 -10.53
N THR A 237 -11.01 1.88 -10.14
CA THR A 237 -10.26 2.69 -9.20
C THR A 237 -8.84 2.96 -9.69
N LEU A 238 -8.43 4.23 -9.60
CA LEU A 238 -7.06 4.67 -9.77
C LEU A 238 -6.41 4.88 -8.39
N TYR A 239 -5.43 4.04 -8.04
CA TYR A 239 -4.74 4.07 -6.75
C TYR A 239 -3.45 4.88 -6.83
N PHE A 240 -3.38 5.96 -6.08
CA PHE A 240 -2.18 6.79 -5.96
C PHE A 240 -1.12 6.08 -5.11
N TYR A 241 -0.13 5.48 -5.78
CA TYR A 241 0.87 4.64 -5.13
C TYR A 241 2.16 5.39 -4.80
N GLN A 242 2.79 6.05 -5.78
CA GLN A 242 4.03 6.80 -5.59
C GLN A 242 4.05 8.10 -6.37
N CYS A 243 4.94 9.01 -5.98
CA CYS A 243 5.18 10.27 -6.69
C CYS A 243 6.62 10.74 -6.57
N GLY A 244 7.02 11.59 -7.51
CA GLY A 244 8.28 12.31 -7.51
C GLY A 244 8.12 13.65 -8.22
N TRP A 245 8.85 14.67 -7.78
CA TRP A 245 8.95 15.96 -8.46
C TRP A 245 10.32 16.58 -8.21
N ASP A 246 10.71 17.52 -9.07
CA ASP A 246 11.90 18.34 -8.91
C ASP A 246 11.68 19.36 -7.78
N ASP A 247 12.21 19.04 -6.59
CA ASP A 247 12.06 19.88 -5.39
C ASP A 247 12.94 21.14 -5.45
N GLY A 248 14.07 21.08 -6.18
CA GLY A 248 15.02 22.18 -6.28
C GLY A 248 14.47 23.37 -7.06
N GLN A 249 13.90 23.12 -8.24
CA GLN A 249 13.46 24.18 -9.14
C GLN A 249 11.97 24.52 -8.98
N TYR A 250 11.13 23.53 -8.69
CA TYR A 250 9.68 23.67 -8.88
C TYR A 250 8.84 23.42 -7.61
N SER A 251 9.44 23.17 -6.45
CA SER A 251 8.72 22.93 -5.18
C SER A 251 7.73 24.04 -4.81
N LYS A 252 8.13 25.31 -5.04
CA LYS A 252 7.28 26.50 -4.78
C LYS A 252 6.01 26.51 -5.64
N LEU A 253 6.00 25.81 -6.77
CA LEU A 253 4.86 25.70 -7.67
C LEU A 253 3.82 24.68 -7.20
N SER A 254 4.07 23.94 -6.12
CA SER A 254 3.14 22.93 -5.59
C SER A 254 2.71 21.86 -6.61
N PRO A 255 3.65 21.24 -7.35
CA PRO A 255 3.33 20.35 -8.46
C PRO A 255 2.45 19.16 -8.04
N GLY A 256 2.69 18.56 -6.88
CA GLY A 256 1.86 17.45 -6.39
C GLY A 256 0.38 17.82 -6.23
N LEU A 257 0.08 19.03 -5.74
CA LEU A 257 -1.31 19.49 -5.60
C LEU A 257 -1.98 19.64 -6.96
N ALA A 258 -1.31 20.28 -7.91
CA ALA A 258 -1.86 20.47 -9.26
C ALA A 258 -2.06 19.14 -9.97
N LEU A 259 -1.09 18.23 -9.88
CA LEU A 259 -1.16 16.94 -10.55
C LEU A 259 -2.25 16.04 -9.96
N HIS A 260 -2.51 16.09 -8.64
CA HIS A 260 -3.65 15.40 -8.04
C HIS A 260 -4.99 15.91 -8.58
N ILE A 261 -5.22 17.23 -8.57
CA ILE A 261 -6.46 17.83 -9.05
C ILE A 261 -6.67 17.48 -10.53
N TRP A 262 -5.64 17.68 -11.35
CA TRP A 262 -5.69 17.35 -12.77
C TRP A 262 -5.99 15.86 -12.98
N SER A 263 -5.35 14.96 -12.23
CA SER A 263 -5.55 13.52 -12.40
C SER A 263 -6.95 13.06 -11.97
N ILE A 264 -7.53 13.68 -10.93
CA ILE A 264 -8.92 13.43 -10.53
C ILE A 264 -9.88 13.86 -11.66
N ASP A 265 -9.69 15.08 -12.18
CA ASP A 265 -10.55 15.66 -13.23
C ASP A 265 -10.43 14.96 -14.59
N ASN A 266 -9.29 14.30 -14.86
CA ASN A 266 -8.97 13.74 -16.18
C ASN A 266 -8.84 12.20 -16.18
N CYS A 267 -9.21 11.51 -15.10
CA CYS A 267 -9.25 10.04 -15.09
C CYS A 267 -10.66 9.53 -15.45
N ASN A 268 -10.72 8.36 -16.08
CA ASN A 268 -11.98 7.70 -16.43
C ASN A 268 -12.50 6.73 -15.35
N HIS A 269 -11.80 6.64 -14.22
CA HIS A 269 -12.13 5.73 -13.13
C HIS A 269 -13.24 6.32 -12.27
N CYS A 270 -14.10 5.47 -11.72
CA CYS A 270 -15.14 5.89 -10.76
C CYS A 270 -14.55 6.44 -9.47
N TYR A 271 -13.36 5.96 -9.11
CA TYR A 271 -12.69 6.33 -7.89
C TYR A 271 -11.23 6.72 -8.11
N TYR A 272 -10.79 7.76 -7.41
CA TYR A 272 -9.38 8.08 -7.21
C TYR A 272 -9.06 7.82 -5.73
N ASP A 273 -8.17 6.86 -5.48
CA ASP A 273 -7.84 6.38 -4.15
C ASP A 273 -6.48 6.89 -3.71
N PHE A 274 -6.45 7.75 -2.70
CA PHE A 274 -5.21 8.20 -2.07
C PHE A 274 -4.57 7.15 -1.18
N MET A 275 -5.17 5.98 -1.04
CA MET A 275 -4.70 4.88 -0.22
C MET A 275 -4.72 5.19 1.29
N MET A 276 -4.12 4.35 2.11
CA MET A 276 -4.06 4.54 3.56
C MET A 276 -3.34 5.83 3.94
N GLY A 277 -3.90 6.58 4.88
CA GLY A 277 -3.27 7.73 5.53
C GLY A 277 -3.48 7.71 7.04
N SER A 278 -2.80 8.60 7.75
CA SER A 278 -3.02 8.84 9.17
C SER A 278 -4.43 9.41 9.41
N ASN A 279 -5.03 9.07 10.55
CA ASN A 279 -6.34 9.62 10.94
C ASN A 279 -6.30 11.14 11.20
N GLN A 280 -5.15 11.63 11.65
CA GLN A 280 -4.92 13.05 11.96
C GLN A 280 -4.02 13.67 10.89
N ASP A 281 -4.36 14.89 10.48
CA ASP A 281 -3.57 15.78 9.62
C ASP A 281 -3.09 15.21 8.26
N SER A 282 -3.67 14.11 7.81
CA SER A 282 -3.40 13.58 6.48
C SER A 282 -3.82 14.59 5.41
N TYR A 283 -2.89 15.00 4.55
CA TYR A 283 -3.21 15.92 3.45
C TYR A 283 -4.23 15.32 2.47
N LYS A 284 -4.33 13.99 2.40
CA LYS A 284 -5.27 13.23 1.55
C LYS A 284 -6.72 13.56 1.92
N SER A 285 -6.97 13.86 3.20
CA SER A 285 -8.28 14.30 3.70
C SER A 285 -8.79 15.58 3.05
N LYS A 286 -7.90 16.43 2.51
CA LYS A 286 -8.26 17.69 1.85
C LYS A 286 -8.98 17.44 0.53
N PHE A 287 -8.75 16.30 -0.11
CA PHE A 287 -9.31 15.94 -1.41
C PHE A 287 -10.51 15.01 -1.29
N SER A 288 -10.52 14.15 -0.27
CA SER A 288 -11.41 13.00 -0.21
C SER A 288 -12.82 13.37 0.24
N ASN A 289 -13.81 12.87 -0.50
CA ASN A 289 -15.23 12.94 -0.12
C ASN A 289 -15.73 11.62 0.48
N VAL A 290 -14.94 10.55 0.43
CA VAL A 290 -15.21 9.27 1.05
C VAL A 290 -14.03 8.87 1.96
N LYS A 291 -14.33 8.38 3.16
CA LYS A 291 -13.35 7.88 4.13
C LYS A 291 -13.78 6.49 4.58
N ILE A 292 -12.85 5.55 4.61
CA ILE A 292 -13.09 4.18 5.10
C ILE A 292 -12.03 3.86 6.14
N ASP A 293 -12.45 3.39 7.31
CA ASP A 293 -11.51 3.08 8.39
C ASP A 293 -10.60 1.91 8.01
N MET A 294 -9.34 2.01 8.43
CA MET A 294 -8.30 1.01 8.22
C MET A 294 -7.58 0.67 9.52
N VAL A 295 -7.02 -0.53 9.56
CA VAL A 295 -6.37 -1.08 10.74
C VAL A 295 -5.05 -1.74 10.38
N ASN A 296 -4.08 -1.56 11.27
CA ASN A 296 -2.89 -2.42 11.34
C ASN A 296 -3.05 -3.38 12.51
N LEU A 297 -3.17 -4.67 12.20
CA LEU A 297 -3.35 -5.74 13.18
C LEU A 297 -1.98 -6.31 13.59
N LYS A 298 -1.76 -6.39 14.91
CA LYS A 298 -0.62 -7.05 15.51
C LYS A 298 -1.07 -7.81 16.75
N ILE A 299 -1.35 -9.11 16.56
CA ILE A 299 -1.91 -9.96 17.60
C ILE A 299 -0.78 -10.78 18.23
N ASN A 300 -0.53 -10.58 19.52
CA ASN A 300 0.49 -11.32 20.27
C ASN A 300 -0.17 -12.55 20.90
N LEU A 301 0.04 -13.73 20.32
CA LEU A 301 -0.52 -14.99 20.83
C LEU A 301 0.38 -15.61 21.91
N ASN A 302 1.70 -15.37 21.85
CA ASN A 302 2.66 -15.84 22.84
C ASN A 302 3.52 -14.68 23.39
N PRO A 303 2.98 -13.87 24.32
CA PRO A 303 3.66 -12.66 24.79
C PRO A 303 4.98 -12.94 25.52
N ILE A 304 5.10 -14.08 26.21
CA ILE A 304 6.32 -14.46 26.96
C ILE A 304 7.48 -14.71 26.00
N ARG A 305 7.26 -15.53 24.96
CA ARG A 305 8.30 -15.81 23.96
C ARG A 305 8.71 -14.55 23.20
N LEU A 306 7.73 -13.70 22.85
CA LEU A 306 8.00 -12.42 22.20
C LEU A 306 8.82 -11.47 23.08
N PHE A 307 8.53 -11.43 24.39
CA PHE A 307 9.30 -10.63 25.34
C PHE A 307 10.74 -11.15 25.48
N ALA A 308 10.92 -12.46 25.69
CA ALA A 308 12.23 -13.09 25.77
C ALA A 308 13.09 -12.82 24.53
N TYR A 309 12.49 -12.93 23.33
CA TYR A 309 13.16 -12.60 22.08
C TYR A 309 13.63 -11.14 22.03
N LYS A 310 12.76 -10.18 22.38
CA LYS A 310 13.12 -8.75 22.40
C LYS A 310 14.27 -8.42 23.36
N VAL A 311 14.30 -9.09 24.52
CA VAL A 311 15.41 -8.92 25.48
C VAL A 311 16.70 -9.44 24.86
N LEU A 312 16.70 -10.66 24.29
CA LEU A 312 17.88 -11.23 23.64
C LEU A 312 18.40 -10.36 22.49
N GLU A 313 17.50 -9.79 21.68
CA GLU A 313 17.87 -8.89 20.58
C GLU A 313 18.54 -7.60 21.08
N LYS A 314 18.00 -6.98 22.13
CA LYS A 314 18.62 -5.80 22.77
C LYS A 314 19.99 -6.12 23.35
N TRP A 315 20.15 -7.27 24.00
CA TRP A 315 21.43 -7.72 24.55
C TRP A 315 22.47 -7.94 23.45
N LYS A 316 22.09 -8.57 22.32
CA LYS A 316 22.99 -8.74 21.17
C LYS A 316 23.46 -7.40 20.60
N LEU A 317 22.54 -6.45 20.41
CA LEU A 317 22.86 -5.11 19.91
C LEU A 317 23.83 -4.35 20.83
N ALA A 318 23.70 -4.54 22.15
CA ALA A 318 24.59 -3.93 23.14
C ALA A 318 25.99 -4.54 23.16
N LEU A 319 26.16 -5.80 22.74
CA LEU A 319 27.47 -6.47 22.64
C LEU A 319 28.23 -6.15 21.33
N THR A 320 27.52 -5.65 20.32
CA THR A 320 28.09 -5.24 19.01
C THR A 320 28.40 -3.74 18.91
N LYS A 321 28.17 -2.97 19.98
CA LYS A 321 28.64 -1.59 20.14
C LYS A 321 29.83 -1.60 21.07
#